data_AF-A0A8S9NUB4-F1
#
_entry.id   AF-A0A8S9NUB4-F1
#
_cell.length_a   1.000
_cell.length_b   1.000
_cell.length_c   1.000
_cell.angle_alpha   90.00
_cell.angle_beta   90.00
_cell.angle_gamma   90.00
#
_symmetry.space_group_name_H-M   'P 1'
#
loop_
_entity.id
_entity.type
_entity.pdbx_description
1 polymer ?
#
loop_
_entity_poly.entity_id
_entity_poly.type
_entity_poly.pdbx_seq_one_letter_code
_entity_poly.pdbx_strand_id
1 'polypeptide(L)'
;MEMRWGLITVVIVAVAVGLGSADEWGQRAPYRIHTLFSVECQNYFDWQTVGLMHSFKKSRQPGPITRLLSCTEEEMKNYRGMDLAPTFRVPSWSRHPKTGDW
;
A
#
# COMPACT_ATOMS: atom_id res chain seq x y z
N MET A 1 -14.59 53.23 11.28
CA MET A 1 -15.27 51.95 11.58
C MET A 1 -15.11 50.91 10.48
N GLU A 2 -14.87 51.34 9.23
CA GLU A 2 -14.59 50.49 8.05
C GLU A 2 -13.40 49.53 8.19
N MET A 3 -12.26 50.00 8.71
CA MET A 3 -10.99 49.23 8.72
C MET A 3 -11.02 47.99 9.64
N ARG A 4 -11.85 48.00 10.69
CA ARG A 4 -12.01 46.84 11.59
C ARG A 4 -12.83 45.73 10.93
N TRP A 5 -13.81 46.07 10.11
CA TRP A 5 -14.61 45.10 9.36
C TRP A 5 -13.80 44.43 8.25
N GLY A 6 -12.96 45.19 7.54
CA GLY A 6 -12.06 44.64 6.50
C GLY A 6 -11.03 43.63 7.05
N LEU A 7 -10.49 43.87 8.25
CA LEU A 7 -9.57 42.92 8.89
C LEU A 7 -10.28 41.64 9.33
N ILE A 8 -11.51 41.76 9.86
CA ILE A 8 -12.31 40.61 10.28
C ILE A 8 -12.69 39.74 9.08
N THR A 9 -13.09 40.35 7.96
CA THR A 9 -13.42 39.59 6.75
C THR A 9 -12.20 38.87 6.17
N VAL A 10 -11.02 39.50 6.15
CA VAL A 10 -9.78 38.86 5.69
C VAL A 10 -9.40 37.65 6.56
N VAL A 11 -9.52 37.77 7.88
CA VAL A 11 -9.22 36.66 8.80
C VAL A 11 -10.22 35.51 8.62
N ILE A 12 -11.52 35.80 8.48
CA ILE A 12 -12.54 34.78 8.27
C ILE A 12 -12.32 34.04 6.95
N VAL A 13 -11.97 34.75 5.87
CA VAL A 13 -11.66 34.13 4.57
C VAL A 13 -10.40 33.27 4.66
N ALA A 14 -9.33 33.76 5.29
CA ALA A 14 -8.10 33.00 5.47
C ALA A 14 -8.32 31.71 6.29
N VAL A 15 -9.14 31.79 7.34
CA VAL A 15 -9.51 30.64 8.17
C VAL A 15 -10.42 29.67 7.40
N ALA A 16 -11.38 30.16 6.60
CA ALA A 16 -12.24 29.30 5.78
C ALA A 16 -11.46 28.59 4.65
N VAL A 17 -10.46 29.24 4.06
CA VAL A 17 -9.56 28.64 3.06
C VAL A 17 -8.58 27.66 3.72
N GLY A 18 -8.09 27.97 4.93
CA GLY A 18 -7.19 27.10 5.70
C GLY A 18 -7.88 25.91 6.39
N LEU A 19 -9.19 26.01 6.65
CA LEU A 19 -10.09 24.95 7.12
C LEU A 19 -10.72 24.17 5.95
N GLY A 20 -10.24 24.38 4.73
CA GLY A 20 -10.49 23.44 3.65
C GLY A 20 -10.02 22.08 4.13
N SER A 21 -10.99 21.21 4.43
CA SER A 21 -10.80 19.81 4.77
C SER A 21 -9.65 19.30 3.90
N ALA A 22 -8.62 18.73 4.52
CA ALA A 22 -7.70 17.86 3.82
C ALA A 22 -8.52 16.65 3.37
N ASP A 23 -9.34 16.86 2.36
CA ASP A 23 -9.98 15.81 1.61
C ASP A 23 -8.79 15.01 1.12
N GLU A 24 -8.64 13.80 1.65
CA GLU A 24 -7.62 12.88 1.21
C GLU A 24 -7.79 12.76 -0.30
N TRP A 25 -6.95 13.47 -1.05
CA TRP A 25 -6.75 13.30 -2.48
C TRP A 25 -6.10 11.93 -2.70
N GLY A 26 -6.73 10.87 -2.21
CA GLY A 26 -6.55 9.52 -2.70
C GLY A 26 -6.94 9.59 -4.16
N GLN A 27 -5.94 9.63 -5.02
CA GLN A 27 -6.09 9.54 -6.47
C GLN A 27 -7.00 8.35 -6.75
N ARG A 28 -8.29 8.58 -7.04
CA ARG A 28 -9.22 7.52 -7.42
C ARG A 28 -8.97 7.27 -8.89
N ALA A 29 -8.40 6.10 -9.21
CA ALA A 29 -8.24 5.69 -10.61
C ALA A 29 -9.60 5.74 -11.33
N PRO A 30 -9.61 6.02 -12.64
CA PRO A 30 -10.84 5.99 -13.45
C PRO A 30 -11.48 4.59 -13.50
N TYR A 31 -10.76 3.55 -13.06
CA TYR A 31 -11.23 2.17 -12.99
C TYR A 31 -10.85 1.55 -11.62
N ARG A 32 -11.54 0.46 -11.24
CA ARG A 32 -11.20 -0.31 -10.04
C ARG A 32 -9.96 -1.15 -10.30
N ILE A 33 -8.85 -0.81 -9.63
CA ILE A 33 -7.58 -1.54 -9.71
C ILE A 33 -7.35 -2.29 -8.40
N HIS A 34 -6.88 -3.53 -8.49
CA HIS A 34 -6.37 -4.31 -7.36
C HIS A 34 -4.97 -4.79 -7.75
N THR A 35 -3.96 -4.36 -7.01
CA THR A 35 -2.56 -4.74 -7.30
C THR A 35 -2.25 -6.07 -6.63
N LEU A 36 -1.76 -7.04 -7.41
CA LEU A 36 -1.28 -8.31 -6.92
C LEU A 36 0.22 -8.42 -7.17
N PHE A 37 0.94 -8.96 -6.20
CA PHE A 37 2.35 -9.31 -6.39
C PHE A 37 2.65 -10.64 -5.69
N SER A 38 3.47 -11.46 -6.33
CA SER A 38 3.87 -12.78 -5.85
C SER A 38 5.27 -12.75 -5.25
N VAL A 39 5.45 -13.43 -4.13
CA VAL A 39 6.74 -13.58 -3.45
C VAL A 39 6.87 -14.96 -2.83
N GLU A 40 8.10 -15.30 -2.44
CA GLU A 40 8.42 -16.53 -1.70
C GLU A 40 8.83 -16.26 -0.25
N CYS A 41 8.83 -17.29 0.60
CA CYS A 41 9.25 -17.18 2.02
C CYS A 41 10.79 -17.08 2.16
N GLN A 42 11.37 -15.99 1.68
CA GLN A 42 12.81 -15.73 1.77
C GLN A 42 13.08 -14.28 2.17
N ASN A 43 14.16 -14.05 2.92
CA ASN A 43 14.54 -12.72 3.41
C ASN A 43 14.71 -11.70 2.26
N TYR A 44 15.15 -12.15 1.09
CA TYR A 44 15.29 -11.28 -0.08
C TYR A 44 13.95 -10.68 -0.52
N PHE A 45 12.91 -11.52 -0.61
CA PHE A 45 11.57 -11.08 -0.97
C PHE A 45 10.90 -10.27 0.14
N ASP A 46 11.26 -10.48 1.40
CA ASP A 46 10.79 -9.66 2.51
C ASP A 46 11.27 -8.21 2.39
N TRP A 47 12.57 -8.00 2.13
CA TRP A 47 13.10 -6.67 1.89
C TRP A 47 12.48 -5.98 0.68
N GLN A 48 12.26 -6.74 -0.41
CA GLN A 48 11.53 -6.22 -1.58
C GLN A 48 10.09 -5.86 -1.24
N THR A 49 9.40 -6.65 -0.41
CA THR A 49 8.04 -6.37 0.05
C THR A 49 7.99 -5.05 0.83
N VAL A 50 8.93 -4.83 1.75
CA VAL A 50 9.02 -3.57 2.51
C VAL A 50 9.21 -2.38 1.57
N GLY A 51 10.14 -2.49 0.61
CA GLY A 51 10.39 -1.44 -0.38
C GLY A 51 9.18 -1.16 -1.29
N LEU A 52 8.48 -2.21 -1.72
CA LEU A 52 7.28 -2.11 -2.54
C LEU A 52 6.15 -1.45 -1.77
N MET A 53 5.85 -1.89 -0.54
CA MET A 53 4.76 -1.34 0.27
C MET A 53 5.02 0.13 0.63
N HIS A 54 6.27 0.50 0.92
CA HIS A 54 6.65 1.90 1.11
C HIS A 54 6.40 2.72 -0.16
N SER A 55 6.88 2.23 -1.31
CA SER A 55 6.74 2.91 -2.60
C SER A 55 5.28 3.06 -3.01
N PHE A 56 4.47 2.00 -2.88
CA PHE A 56 3.05 1.96 -3.19
C PHE A 56 2.27 3.05 -2.43
N LYS A 57 2.53 3.16 -1.11
CA LYS A 57 1.97 4.22 -0.26
C LYS A 57 2.45 5.61 -0.69
N LYS A 58 3.75 5.77 -0.92
CA LYS A 58 4.37 7.06 -1.29
C LYS A 58 3.86 7.59 -2.63
N SER A 59 3.69 6.72 -3.62
CA SER A 59 3.15 7.10 -4.94
C SER A 59 1.64 7.31 -4.95
N ARG A 60 0.94 7.04 -3.84
CA ARG A 60 -0.52 7.11 -3.74
C ARG A 60 -1.21 6.27 -4.81
N GLN A 61 -0.72 5.04 -5.03
CA GLN A 61 -1.35 4.15 -5.99
C GLN A 61 -2.80 3.89 -5.57
N PRO A 62 -3.77 3.97 -6.50
CA PRO A 62 -5.16 3.69 -6.22
C PRO A 62 -5.38 2.21 -5.92
N GLY A 63 -6.33 1.96 -5.00
CA GLY A 63 -6.88 0.64 -4.77
C GLY A 63 -6.08 -0.23 -3.79
N PRO A 64 -6.63 -1.40 -3.43
CA PRO A 64 -5.98 -2.35 -2.55
C PRO A 64 -4.79 -3.05 -3.21
N ILE A 65 -3.87 -3.52 -2.37
CA ILE A 65 -2.74 -4.35 -2.74
C ILE A 65 -2.77 -5.64 -1.93
N THR A 66 -2.57 -6.78 -2.59
CA THR A 66 -2.46 -8.10 -1.94
C THR A 66 -1.20 -8.83 -2.40
N ARG A 67 -0.50 -9.40 -1.43
CA ARG A 67 0.68 -10.25 -1.58
C ARG A 67 0.27 -11.72 -1.67
N LEU A 68 0.66 -12.40 -2.75
CA LEU A 68 0.55 -13.85 -2.88
C LEU A 68 1.85 -14.48 -2.38
N LEU A 69 1.78 -15.17 -1.25
CA LEU A 69 2.96 -15.73 -0.59
C LEU A 69 3.04 -17.24 -0.86
N SER A 70 4.01 -17.65 -1.69
CA SER A 70 4.31 -19.02 -2.07
C SER A 70 5.40 -19.58 -1.17
N CYS A 71 5.08 -20.56 -0.33
CA CYS A 71 6.06 -21.14 0.58
C CYS A 71 5.90 -22.64 0.70
N THR A 72 7.01 -23.34 0.75
CA THR A 72 7.06 -24.72 1.22
C THR A 72 6.62 -24.80 2.68
N GLU A 73 6.23 -26.00 3.12
CA GLU A 73 5.89 -26.26 4.52
C GLU A 73 7.08 -26.06 5.46
N GLU A 74 8.31 -26.26 4.97
CA GLU A 74 9.54 -26.09 5.74
C GLU A 74 9.85 -24.61 5.98
N GLU A 75 9.74 -23.77 4.96
CA GLU A 75 9.95 -22.33 5.07
C GLU A 75 8.90 -21.70 6.00
N MET A 76 7.64 -22.14 5.90
CA MET A 76 6.54 -21.55 6.66
C MET A 76 6.69 -21.72 8.18
N LYS A 77 7.32 -22.80 8.65
CA LYS A 77 7.49 -23.07 10.10
C LYS A 77 8.20 -21.95 10.84
N ASN A 78 9.14 -21.29 10.18
CA ASN A 78 9.98 -20.26 10.79
C ASN A 78 9.76 -18.88 10.17
N TYR A 79 8.84 -18.76 9.21
CA TYR A 79 8.58 -17.51 8.51
C TYR A 79 7.90 -16.49 9.44
N ARG A 80 8.44 -15.28 9.50
CA ARG A 80 7.95 -14.20 10.37
C ARG A 80 7.38 -13.01 9.63
N GLY A 81 7.50 -12.97 8.30
CA GLY A 81 7.14 -11.80 7.49
C GLY A 81 5.67 -11.73 7.08
N MET A 82 4.74 -12.42 7.76
CA MET A 82 3.32 -12.49 7.36
C MET A 82 2.62 -11.14 7.34
N ASP A 83 3.07 -10.22 8.18
CA ASP A 83 2.51 -8.87 8.41
C ASP A 83 3.14 -7.78 7.54
N LEU A 84 4.14 -8.10 6.71
CA LEU A 84 4.81 -7.13 5.84
C LEU A 84 3.88 -6.50 4.78
N ALA A 85 2.80 -7.20 4.41
CA ALA A 85 1.78 -6.74 3.49
C ALA A 85 0.46 -7.51 3.71
N PRO A 86 -0.69 -7.03 3.19
CA PRO A 86 -1.92 -7.84 3.15
C PRO A 86 -1.65 -9.12 2.37
N THR A 87 -1.68 -10.28 3.04
CA THR A 87 -1.10 -11.51 2.50
C THR A 87 -2.13 -12.60 2.34
N PHE A 88 -2.10 -13.26 1.19
CA PHE A 88 -2.82 -14.49 0.90
C PHE A 88 -1.81 -15.61 0.63
N ARG A 89 -1.87 -16.70 1.42
CA ARG A 89 -0.99 -17.85 1.24
C ARG A 89 -1.45 -18.67 0.04
N VAL A 90 -0.51 -19.01 -0.83
CA VAL A 90 -0.74 -19.89 -1.98
C VAL A 90 0.17 -21.14 -1.87
N PRO A 91 -0.16 -22.25 -2.55
CA PRO A 91 0.72 -23.40 -2.63
C PRO A 91 2.11 -23.01 -3.17
N SER A 92 3.14 -23.73 -2.73
CA SER A 92 4.48 -23.59 -3.28
C SER A 92 4.49 -24.03 -4.74
N TRP A 93 4.87 -23.12 -5.64
CA TRP A 93 5.08 -23.41 -7.07
C TRP A 93 6.54 -23.34 -7.50
N SER A 94 7.46 -23.10 -6.55
CA SER A 94 8.91 -23.05 -6.77
C SER A 94 9.50 -24.36 -7.29
N ARG A 95 8.72 -25.44 -7.30
CA ARG A 95 9.08 -26.68 -7.98
C ARG A 95 7.87 -27.15 -8.77
N HIS A 96 8.04 -27.31 -10.08
CA HIS A 96 6.94 -27.70 -10.94
C HIS A 96 6.49 -29.13 -10.60
N PRO A 97 5.18 -29.36 -10.36
CA PRO A 97 4.70 -30.65 -9.85
C PRO A 97 4.81 -31.81 -10.86
N LYS A 98 4.96 -31.53 -12.16
CA LYS A 98 5.07 -32.58 -13.18
C LYS A 98 6.52 -32.92 -13.56
N THR A 99 7.37 -31.92 -13.68
CA THR A 99 8.74 -32.04 -14.21
C THR A 99 9.80 -31.91 -13.13
N GLY A 100 9.47 -31.29 -11.99
CA GLY A 100 10.37 -31.17 -10.85
C GLY A 100 11.51 -30.16 -11.05
N ASP A 101 11.47 -29.36 -12.12
CA ASP A 101 12.29 -28.17 -12.29
C ASP A 101 11.88 -27.08 -11.30
N TRP A 102 12.82 -26.18 -11.04
CA TRP A 102 12.72 -25.07 -10.08
C TRP A 102 12.53 -23.75 -10.81
#